data_AF-A0A7W5K695-F1
#
_entry.id   AF-A0A7W5K695-F1
#
_cell.length_a   1.000
_cell.length_b   1.000
_cell.length_c   1.000
_cell.angle_alpha   90.00
_cell.angle_beta   90.00
_cell.angle_gamma   90.00
#
_symmetry.space_group_name_H-M   'P 1'
#
loop_
_entity.id
_entity.type
_entity.pdbx_description
1 polymer ?
#
loop_
_entity_poly.entity_id
_entity_poly.type
_entity_poly.pdbx_seq_one_letter_code
_entity_poly.pdbx_strand_id
1 'polypeptide(L)' 'MSKLRTLLGLLIEQVSLPDAYQDHPLRGNWKGYRDVHIEPDWLLLYRIVNDELHLARTGSHADLFRE' A
#
# COMPACT_ATOMS: atom_id res chain seq x y z
N MET A 1 0.03 -1.88 -16.13
CA MET A 1 -0.95 -0.83 -15.74
C MET A 1 -2.24 -1.36 -15.10
N SER A 2 -2.57 -2.66 -15.20
CA SER A 2 -3.79 -3.22 -14.58
C SER A 2 -3.69 -3.44 -13.07
N LYS A 3 -2.59 -4.04 -12.57
CA LYS A 3 -2.46 -4.47 -11.16
C LYS A 3 -2.65 -3.36 -10.13
N LEU A 4 -1.95 -2.22 -10.29
CA LEU A 4 -2.11 -1.07 -9.41
C LEU A 4 -3.56 -0.56 -9.41
N ARG A 5 -4.20 -0.45 -10.58
CA ARG A 5 -5.59 0.00 -10.66
C ARG A 5 -6.55 -0.97 -9.98
N THR A 6 -6.32 -2.27 -10.10
CA THR A 6 -7.10 -3.30 -9.40
C THR A 6 -6.97 -3.15 -7.89
N LEU A 7 -5.74 -3.01 -7.37
CA LEU A 7 -5.51 -2.76 -5.95
C LEU A 7 -6.19 -1.47 -5.48
N LEU A 8 -6.05 -0.38 -6.22
CA LEU A 8 -6.69 0.90 -5.87
C LEU A 8 -8.22 0.78 -5.83
N GLY A 9 -8.82 0.01 -6.74
CA GLY A 9 -10.26 -0.28 -6.69
C GLY A 9 -10.67 -0.96 -5.40
N LEU A 10 -9.95 -2.01 -4.99
CA LEU A 10 -10.21 -2.72 -3.73
C LEU A 10 -10.07 -1.79 -2.51
N LEU A 11 -9.04 -0.93 -2.51
CA LEU A 11 -8.81 0.04 -1.44
C LEU A 11 -9.90 1.12 -1.37
N ILE A 12 -10.38 1.61 -2.52
CA ILE A 12 -11.46 2.61 -2.61
C ILE A 12 -12.79 2.02 -2.15
N GLU A 13 -13.06 0.77 -2.50
CA GLU A 13 -14.25 0.05 -2.04
C GLU A 13 -14.16 -0.37 -0.56
N GLN A 14 -13.02 -0.14 0.09
CA GLN A 14 -12.74 -0.52 1.48
C GLN A 14 -13.03 -2.01 1.78
N VAL A 15 -12.81 -2.88 0.80
CA VAL A 15 -12.97 -4.33 0.96
C VAL A 15 -11.70 -4.97 1.51
N SER A 16 -11.84 -6.11 2.18
CA SER A 16 -10.68 -6.88 2.63
C SER A 16 -9.79 -7.28 1.45
N LEU A 17 -8.50 -6.98 1.55
CA LEU A 17 -7.52 -7.36 0.54
C LEU A 17 -7.21 -8.86 0.62
N PRO A 18 -7.06 -9.55 -0.53
CA PRO A 18 -6.52 -10.90 -0.56
C PRO A 18 -5.13 -11.00 0.10
N ASP A 19 -4.84 -12.10 0.79
CA ASP A 19 -3.57 -12.35 1.49
C ASP A 19 -2.33 -12.19 0.59
N ALA A 20 -2.48 -12.41 -0.72
CA ALA A 20 -1.41 -12.23 -1.71
C ALA A 20 -0.85 -10.80 -1.75
N TYR A 21 -1.63 -9.80 -1.34
CA TYR A 21 -1.18 -8.41 -1.26
C TYR A 21 -0.32 -8.11 -0.03
N GLN A 22 -0.25 -9.04 0.93
CA GLN A 22 0.59 -8.91 2.14
C GLN A 22 0.42 -7.57 2.88
N ASP A 23 -0.81 -7.04 2.92
CA ASP A 23 -1.09 -5.73 3.50
C ASP A 23 -0.82 -5.73 5.01
N HIS A 24 0.05 -4.83 5.47
CA HIS A 24 0.44 -4.75 6.87
C HIS A 24 0.74 -3.31 7.34
N PRO A 25 0.49 -2.99 8.62
CA PRO A 25 0.77 -1.67 9.14
C PRO A 25 2.29 -1.44 9.27
N LEU A 26 2.73 -0.24 8.87
CA LEU A 26 4.09 0.22 9.08
C LEU A 26 4.32 0.73 10.50
N ARG A 27 5.60 0.77 10.89
CA ARG A 27 6.07 1.20 12.22
C ARG A 27 7.01 2.41 12.10
N GLY A 28 7.44 2.96 13.25
CA GLY A 28 8.37 4.08 13.30
C GLY A 28 7.81 5.37 12.69
N ASN A 29 8.60 6.04 11.86
CA ASN A 29 8.21 7.29 11.19
C ASN A 29 7.00 7.14 10.25
N TRP A 30 6.70 5.90 9.85
CA TRP A 30 5.55 5.56 9.01
C TRP A 30 4.35 5.03 9.81
N LYS A 31 4.32 5.23 11.13
CA LYS A 31 3.18 4.84 11.97
C LYS A 31 1.88 5.46 11.43
N GLY A 32 0.88 4.60 11.22
CA GLY A 32 -0.42 4.99 10.64
C GLY A 32 -0.49 4.84 9.12
N TYR A 33 0.64 4.57 8.46
CA TYR A 33 0.66 4.07 7.09
C TYR A 33 0.66 2.55 7.07
N ARG A 34 0.31 2.01 5.90
CA ARG A 34 0.31 0.59 5.56
C ARG A 34 1.20 0.38 4.34
N ASP A 35 1.81 -0.78 4.31
CA ASP A 35 2.57 -1.34 3.20
C ASP A 35 1.72 -2.43 2.56
N VAL A 36 1.59 -2.38 1.23
CA VAL A 36 0.93 -3.43 0.45
C VAL A 36 1.73 -3.78 -0.80
N HIS A 37 1.88 -5.07 -1.07
CA HIS A 37 2.64 -5.63 -2.17
C HIS A 37 1.75 -5.80 -3.42
N ILE A 38 2.05 -5.05 -4.48
CA ILE A 38 1.44 -5.25 -5.81
C ILE A 38 2.13 -6.40 -6.54
N GLU A 39 3.45 -6.52 -6.35
CA GLU A 39 4.32 -7.63 -6.77
C GLU A 39 5.41 -7.84 -5.70
N PRO A 40 6.20 -8.93 -5.76
CA PRO A 40 7.21 -9.22 -4.73
C PRO A 40 8.18 -8.06 -4.44
N ASP A 41 8.52 -7.22 -5.42
CA ASP A 41 9.34 -6.02 -5.23
C ASP A 41 8.67 -4.75 -5.79
N TRP A 42 7.34 -4.69 -5.72
CA TRP A 42 6.59 -3.48 -6.05
C TRP A 42 5.53 -3.22 -5.00
N LEU A 43 5.72 -2.14 -4.23
CA LEU A 43 4.94 -1.82 -3.05
C LEU A 43 4.17 -0.52 -3.24
N LEU A 44 3.11 -0.36 -2.46
CA LEU A 44 2.40 0.90 -2.26
C LEU A 44 2.33 1.20 -0.77
N LEU A 45 2.78 2.40 -0.40
CA LEU A 45 2.57 2.96 0.92
C LEU A 45 1.33 3.84 0.90
N TYR A 46 0.36 3.53 1.76
CA TYR A 46 -0.91 4.25 1.81
C TYR A 46 -1.45 4.36 3.23
N ARG A 47 -2.49 5.18 3.41
CA ARG A 47 -3.33 5.19 4.61
C ARG A 47 -4.75 5.57 4.23
N ILE A 48 -5.70 5.24 5.10
CA ILE A 48 -7.10 5.66 4.98
C ILE A 48 -7.42 6.57 6.16
N VAL A 49 -7.87 7.79 5.90
CA VAL A 49 -8.23 8.78 6.93
C VAL A 49 -9.53 9.45 6.51
N ASN A 50 -10.57 9.41 7.37
CA ASN A 50 -11.88 10.00 7.08
C ASN A 50 -12.44 9.61 5.70
N ASP A 51 -12.41 8.31 5.37
CA ASP A 51 -12.81 7.74 4.07
C ASP A 51 -11.99 8.21 2.85
N GLU A 52 -10.90 8.93 3.06
CA GLU A 52 -9.97 9.30 1.99
C GLU A 52 -8.79 8.33 1.92
N LEU A 53 -8.57 7.77 0.72
CA LEU A 53 -7.38 7.00 0.40
C LEU A 53 -6.21 7.93 0.08
N HIS A 54 -5.22 7.98 0.97
CA HIS A 54 -4.00 8.78 0.81
C HIS A 54 -2.87 7.89 0.31
N LEU A 55 -2.39 8.13 -0.92
CA LEU A 55 -1.27 7.42 -1.51
C LEU A 55 0.03 8.18 -1.20
N ALA A 56 0.96 7.57 -0.48
CA ALA A 56 2.21 8.22 -0.09
C ALA A 56 3.31 8.01 -1.12
N ARG A 57 3.64 6.75 -1.41
CA ARG A 57 4.76 6.36 -2.28
C ARG A 57 4.51 4.99 -2.90
N THR A 58 5.10 4.73 -4.06
CA THR A 58 5.15 3.39 -4.67
C THR A 58 6.50 3.18 -5.34
N GLY A 59 7.03 1.95 -5.29
CA GLY A 59 8.36 1.62 -5.77
C GLY A 59 8.83 0.27 -5.26
N SER A 60 10.12 -0.03 -5.46
CA SER A 60 10.76 -1.21 -4.89
C SER A 60 11.02 -1.04 -3.39
N HIS A 61 11.37 -2.13 -2.68
CA HIS A 61 11.79 -2.03 -1.28
C HIS A 61 12.98 -1.07 -1.13
N ALA A 62 13.93 -1.16 -2.06
CA ALA A 62 15.12 -0.32 -2.05
C ALA A 62 14.77 1.16 -2.24
N ASP A 63 13.85 1.50 -3.14
CA ASP A 63 13.48 2.90 -3.37
C ASP A 63 12.74 3.53 -2.19
N LEU A 64 11.96 2.71 -1.46
CA LEU A 64 11.07 3.20 -0.40
C LEU A 64 11.72 3.23 0.98
N PHE A 65 12.64 2.31 1.26
CA PHE A 65 13.21 2.09 2.59
C PHE A 65 14.74 2.22 2.65
N ARG A 66 15.39 2.72 1.60
CA ARG A 66 16.80 3.11 1.71
C ARG A 66 16.95 4.19 2.78
N GLU A 67 17.61 3.81 3.87
CA GLU A 67 18.24 4.72 4.84
C GLU A 67 19.58 5.26 4.30
#